data_AF-A0A931WJ66-F1
#
_entry.id   AF-A0A931WJ66-F1
#
_cell.length_a   1.000
_cell.length_b   1.000
_cell.length_c   1.000
_cell.angle_alpha   90.00
_cell.angle_beta   90.00
_cell.angle_gamma   90.00
#
_symmetry.space_group_name_H-M   'P 1'
#
loop_
_entity.id
_entity.type
_entity.pdbx_description
1 polymer ?
#
loop_
_entity_poly.entity_id
_entity_poly.type
_entity_poly.pdbx_seq_one_letter_code
_entity_poly.pdbx_strand_id
1 'polypeptide(L)'
;MDPVMLAGVTLLQFMERVPDRVAAEHAVFHLGWKYALDLELTYGGFHPTVLVYFRDRLEEESVDPNEPAKVKGEPTDNFITEILTTEAAQGEMAGLAEALKRQQNQHEI
;
A
#
# COMPACT_ATOMS: atom_id res chain seq x y z
N MET A 1 -13.83 -1.33 -0.34
CA MET A 1 -14.26 -0.62 -1.56
C MET A 1 -13.65 -1.36 -2.74
N ASP A 2 -14.44 -1.69 -3.77
CA ASP A 2 -13.99 -2.58 -4.85
C ASP A 2 -12.99 -1.86 -5.79
N PRO A 3 -11.75 -2.35 -5.96
CA PRO A 3 -10.78 -1.76 -6.86
C PRO A 3 -11.22 -1.78 -8.34
N VAL A 4 -12.04 -2.74 -8.75
CA VAL A 4 -12.58 -2.79 -10.13
C VAL A 4 -13.50 -1.60 -10.39
N MET A 5 -14.35 -1.28 -9.41
CA MET A 5 -15.22 -0.11 -9.46
C MET A 5 -14.39 1.19 -9.50
N LEU A 6 -13.37 1.32 -8.65
CA LEU A 6 -12.47 2.47 -8.64
C LEU A 6 -11.73 2.65 -9.98
N ALA A 7 -11.31 1.56 -10.62
CA ALA A 7 -10.72 1.59 -11.95
C ALA A 7 -11.72 2.11 -12.99
N GLY A 8 -12.96 1.62 -12.98
CA GLY A 8 -14.02 2.10 -13.86
C GLY A 8 -14.33 3.59 -13.67
N VAL A 9 -14.45 4.04 -12.42
CA VAL A 9 -14.63 5.47 -12.09
C VAL A 9 -13.46 6.30 -12.59
N THR A 10 -12.22 5.82 -12.40
CA THR A 10 -11.02 6.51 -12.86
C THR A 10 -11.00 6.64 -14.39
N LEU A 11 -11.42 5.61 -15.12
CA LEU A 11 -11.54 5.68 -16.58
C LEU A 11 -12.56 6.73 -17.04
N LEU A 12 -13.77 6.72 -16.49
CA LEU A 12 -14.81 7.70 -16.82
C LEU A 12 -14.39 9.12 -16.46
N GLN A 13 -13.70 9.27 -15.32
CA GLN A 13 -13.12 10.53 -14.91
C GLN A 13 -12.18 11.12 -15.98
N PHE A 14 -11.28 10.29 -16.53
CA PHE A 14 -10.36 10.72 -17.59
C PHE A 14 -11.09 11.01 -18.90
N MET A 15 -12.08 10.20 -19.28
CA MET A 15 -12.86 10.37 -20.50
C MET A 15 -13.64 11.69 -20.48
N GLU A 16 -14.25 12.05 -19.35
CA GLU A 16 -15.04 13.27 -19.19
C GLU A 16 -14.23 14.49 -18.71
N ARG A 17 -12.94 14.31 -18.41
CA ARG A 17 -12.02 15.36 -17.93
C ARG A 17 -12.54 16.09 -16.68
N VAL A 18 -13.03 15.33 -15.71
CA VAL A 18 -13.58 15.87 -14.47
C VAL A 18 -12.62 15.69 -13.27
N PRO A 19 -12.63 16.61 -12.28
CA PRO A 19 -11.83 16.46 -11.06
C PRO A 19 -12.41 15.39 -10.12
N ASP A 20 -11.60 14.87 -9.18
CA ASP A 20 -11.99 13.77 -8.27
C ASP A 20 -13.29 14.01 -7.50
N ARG A 21 -13.51 15.25 -7.08
CA ARG A 21 -14.73 15.65 -6.38
C ARG A 21 -15.96 15.43 -7.25
N VAL A 22 -15.87 15.86 -8.50
CA VAL A 22 -16.96 15.72 -9.48
C VAL A 22 -17.11 14.26 -9.91
N ALA A 23 -16.02 13.51 -10.04
CA ALA A 23 -16.08 12.06 -10.33
C ALA A 23 -16.80 11.28 -9.21
N ALA A 24 -16.50 11.60 -7.94
CA ALA A 24 -17.20 11.01 -6.79
C ALA A 24 -18.69 11.41 -6.77
N GLU A 25 -19.02 12.66 -7.10
CA GLU A 25 -20.41 13.10 -7.24
C GLU A 25 -21.13 12.39 -8.40
N HIS A 26 -20.49 12.23 -9.57
CA HIS A 26 -21.06 11.52 -10.71
C HIS A 26 -21.34 10.06 -10.40
N ALA A 27 -20.48 9.38 -9.64
CA ALA A 27 -20.74 8.02 -9.17
C ALA A 27 -22.03 7.90 -8.32
N VAL A 28 -22.46 8.99 -7.68
CA VAL A 28 -23.68 9.04 -6.85
C VAL A 28 -24.89 9.56 -7.60
N PHE A 29 -24.75 10.60 -8.42
CA PHE A 29 -25.87 11.34 -8.97
C PHE A 29 -26.03 11.19 -10.49
N HIS A 30 -24.99 10.77 -11.20
CA HIS A 30 -25.03 10.69 -12.66
C HIS A 30 -25.52 9.31 -13.12
N LEU A 31 -26.76 9.26 -13.62
CA LEU A 31 -27.40 8.01 -14.04
C LEU A 31 -26.60 7.26 -15.12
N GLY A 32 -25.97 7.98 -16.05
CA GLY A 32 -25.13 7.38 -17.08
C GLY A 32 -23.90 6.65 -16.49
N TRP A 33 -23.34 7.14 -15.38
CA TRP A 33 -22.21 6.50 -14.71
C TRP A 33 -22.68 5.29 -13.93
N LYS A 34 -23.83 5.37 -13.26
CA LYS A 34 -24.43 4.20 -12.60
C LYS A 34 -24.71 3.08 -13.58
N TYR A 35 -25.21 3.40 -14.76
CA TYR A 35 -25.43 2.41 -15.82
C TYR A 35 -24.11 1.85 -16.36
N ALA A 36 -23.12 2.71 -16.63
CA ALA A 36 -21.82 2.29 -17.16
C ALA A 36 -21.02 1.41 -16.19
N LEU A 37 -21.16 1.64 -14.88
CA LEU A 37 -20.44 0.94 -13.82
C LEU A 37 -21.27 -0.16 -13.13
N ASP A 38 -22.49 -0.42 -13.62
CA ASP A 38 -23.45 -1.35 -13.02
C ASP A 38 -23.67 -1.10 -11.50
N LEU A 39 -23.79 0.18 -11.11
CA LEU A 39 -23.98 0.59 -9.72
C LEU A 39 -25.46 0.67 -9.36
N GLU A 40 -25.76 0.28 -8.12
CA GLU A 40 -27.09 0.47 -7.54
C GLU A 40 -27.50 1.95 -7.56
N LEU A 41 -28.79 2.21 -7.79
CA LEU A 41 -29.36 3.56 -7.70
C LEU A 41 -29.18 4.16 -6.30
N THR A 42 -29.24 3.34 -5.27
CA THR A 42 -29.02 3.68 -3.86
C THR A 42 -27.54 3.79 -3.45
N TYR A 43 -26.59 3.56 -4.38
CA TYR A 43 -25.17 3.64 -4.07
C TYR A 43 -24.80 5.02 -3.51
N GLY A 44 -24.27 5.02 -2.27
CA GLY A 44 -24.01 6.22 -1.47
C GLY A 44 -22.68 6.91 -1.75
N GLY A 45 -21.88 6.42 -2.70
CA GLY A 45 -20.62 7.06 -3.08
C GLY A 45 -19.47 6.80 -2.14
N PHE A 46 -18.47 7.67 -2.24
CA PHE A 46 -17.22 7.57 -1.50
C PHE A 46 -16.53 8.93 -1.43
N HIS A 47 -15.54 9.04 -0.53
CA HIS A 47 -14.79 10.28 -0.39
C HIS A 47 -13.79 10.48 -1.55
N PRO A 48 -13.72 11.66 -2.19
CA PRO A 48 -12.88 11.90 -3.37
C PRO A 48 -11.40 11.53 -3.21
N THR A 49 -10.85 11.62 -1.99
CA THR A 49 -9.46 11.24 -1.71
C THR A 49 -9.16 9.78 -2.00
N VAL A 50 -10.16 8.90 -2.05
CA VAL A 50 -9.96 7.50 -2.43
C VAL A 50 -9.42 7.38 -3.84
N LEU A 51 -9.84 8.24 -4.77
CA LEU A 51 -9.31 8.25 -6.15
C LEU A 51 -7.86 8.73 -6.19
N VAL A 52 -7.48 9.66 -5.31
CA VAL A 52 -6.09 10.12 -5.16
C VAL A 52 -5.22 8.95 -4.72
N TYR A 53 -5.55 8.32 -3.58
CA TYR A 53 -4.80 7.16 -3.08
C TYR A 53 -4.77 5.99 -4.05
N PHE A 54 -5.86 5.77 -4.78
CA PHE A 54 -5.93 4.71 -5.77
C PHE A 54 -4.95 4.95 -6.92
N ARG A 55 -4.88 6.18 -7.45
CA ARG A 55 -3.94 6.53 -8.51
C ARG A 55 -2.49 6.55 -8.03
N ASP A 56 -2.22 7.09 -6.85
CA ASP A 56 -0.87 7.07 -6.28
C ASP A 56 -0.34 5.63 -6.20
N ARG A 57 -1.18 4.67 -5.78
CA ARG A 57 -0.82 3.25 -5.75
C ARG A 57 -0.63 2.61 -7.13
N LEU A 58 -1.32 3.11 -8.16
CA LEU A 58 -1.12 2.65 -9.54
C LEU A 58 0.20 3.19 -10.12
N GLU A 59 0.62 4.39 -9.71
CA GLU A 59 1.90 4.98 -10.09
C GLU A 59 3.06 4.30 -9.36
N GLU A 60 2.91 4.00 -8.07
CA GLU A 60 3.91 3.23 -7.29
C GLU A 60 4.14 1.83 -7.87
N GLU A 61 3.10 1.20 -8.43
CA GLU A 61 3.16 -0.11 -9.08
C GLU A 61 3.33 0.00 -10.60
N SER A 62 3.66 1.19 -11.14
CA SER A 62 4.00 1.32 -12.55
C SER A 62 5.34 0.63 -12.82
N VAL A 63 5.25 -0.68 -13.06
CA VAL A 63 6.33 -1.54 -13.52
C VAL A 63 6.84 -0.97 -14.84
N ASP A 64 8.14 -0.70 -14.94
CA ASP A 64 8.77 -0.38 -16.23
C ASP A 64 8.40 -1.49 -17.22
N PRO A 65 7.85 -1.20 -18.41
CA PRO A 65 7.43 -2.22 -19.37
C PRO A 65 8.55 -3.17 -19.82
N ASN A 66 9.81 -2.85 -19.53
CA ASN A 66 10.98 -3.70 -19.78
C ASN A 66 11.45 -4.49 -18.54
N GLU A 67 10.88 -4.22 -17.37
CA GLU A 67 11.20 -4.90 -16.12
C GLU A 67 10.28 -6.15 -15.97
N PRO A 68 10.85 -7.33 -15.65
CA PRO A 68 10.05 -8.53 -15.53
C PRO A 68 9.03 -8.37 -14.39
N ALA A 69 7.79 -8.82 -14.62
CA ALA A 69 6.73 -8.77 -13.63
C ALA A 69 7.20 -9.38 -12.30
N LYS A 70 7.06 -8.61 -11.21
CA LYS A 70 7.42 -9.07 -9.85
C LYS A 70 6.70 -10.39 -9.58
N VAL A 71 7.47 -11.45 -9.30
CA VAL A 71 6.91 -12.77 -9.05
C VAL A 71 6.22 -12.74 -7.69
N LYS A 72 4.93 -13.10 -7.66
CA LYS A 72 4.14 -13.17 -6.43
C LYS A 72 4.83 -14.10 -5.43
N GLY A 73 5.36 -13.54 -4.35
CA GLY A 73 6.06 -14.27 -3.29
C GLY A 73 7.51 -13.83 -3.05
N GLU A 74 8.06 -12.91 -3.85
CA GLU A 74 9.36 -12.33 -3.55
C GLU A 74 9.27 -11.40 -2.32
N PRO A 75 10.12 -11.61 -1.29
CA PRO A 75 10.16 -10.71 -0.16
C PRO A 75 10.60 -9.33 -0.62
N THR A 76 9.82 -8.30 -0.29
CA THR A 76 10.19 -6.89 -0.52
C THR A 76 11.53 -6.60 0.18
N ASP A 77 12.36 -5.71 -0.36
CA ASP A 77 13.67 -5.33 0.20
C ASP A 77 13.63 -4.98 1.71
N ASN A 78 12.48 -4.50 2.19
CA ASN A 78 12.23 -4.22 3.60
C ASN A 78 12.28 -5.47 4.49
N PHE A 79 11.90 -6.64 4.00
CA PHE A 79 11.92 -7.91 4.75
C PHE A 79 13.34 -8.36 5.06
N ILE A 80 14.25 -8.30 4.07
CA ILE A 80 15.65 -8.66 4.26
C ILE A 80 16.33 -7.70 5.24
N THR A 81 15.99 -6.40 5.13
CA THR A 81 16.49 -5.36 6.03
C THR A 81 16.01 -5.57 7.48
N GLU A 82 14.75 -5.97 7.66
CA GLU A 82 14.17 -6.25 8.98
C GLU A 82 14.80 -7.49 9.66
N ILE A 83 15.06 -8.56 8.90
CA ILE A 83 15.75 -9.75 9.42
C ILE A 83 17.17 -9.40 9.87
N LEU A 84 17.96 -8.75 9.02
CA LEU A 84 19.36 -8.42 9.33
C LEU A 84 19.48 -7.48 10.54
N THR A 85 18.58 -6.50 10.65
CA THR A 85 18.58 -5.56 11.79
C THR A 85 18.17 -6.24 13.09
N THR A 86 17.22 -7.18 13.03
CA THR A 86 16.79 -7.94 14.21
C THR A 86 17.88 -8.89 14.70
N GLU A 87 18.58 -9.57 13.79
CA GLU A 87 19.68 -10.47 14.13
C GLU A 87 20.87 -9.72 14.74
N ALA A 88 21.25 -8.58 14.15
CA ALA A 88 22.33 -7.73 14.67
C ALA A 88 22.02 -7.22 16.10
N ALA A 89 20.79 -6.75 16.35
CA ALA A 89 20.37 -6.30 17.67
C ALA A 89 20.39 -7.42 18.73
N GLN A 90 20.06 -8.66 18.35
CA GLN A 90 20.11 -9.83 19.24
C GLN A 90 21.55 -10.22 19.58
N GLY A 91 22.46 -10.21 18.60
CA GLY A 91 23.88 -10.53 18.80
C GLY A 91 24.57 -9.57 19.77
N GLU A 92 24.31 -8.26 19.63
CA GLU A 92 24.88 -7.23 20.51
C GLU A 92 24.40 -7.40 21.96
N MET A 93 23.10 -7.64 22.18
CA MET A 93 22.54 -7.83 23.52
C MET A 93 23.09 -9.10 24.18
N ALA A 94 23.26 -10.18 23.42
CA ALA A 94 23.86 -11.42 23.90
C ALA A 94 25.33 -11.22 24.31
N GLY A 95 26.11 -10.50 23.49
CA GLY A 95 27.50 -10.15 23.80
C GLY A 95 27.62 -9.27 25.06
N LEU A 96 26.73 -8.29 25.22
CA LEU A 96 26.68 -7.43 26.41
C LEU A 96 26.36 -8.23 27.69
N ALA A 97 25.39 -9.15 27.61
CA ALA A 97 25.02 -10.01 28.73
C ALA A 97 26.17 -10.94 29.15
N GLU A 98 26.92 -11.47 28.18
CA GLU A 98 28.09 -12.29 28.46
C GLU A 98 29.23 -11.49 29.10
N ALA A 99 29.48 -10.26 28.63
CA ALA A 99 30.48 -9.36 29.19
C ALA A 99 30.17 -8.99 30.66
N LEU A 100 28.91 -8.69 30.96
CA LEU A 100 28.42 -8.44 32.33
C LEU A 100 28.65 -9.65 33.24
N LYS A 101 28.33 -10.85 32.76
CA LYS A 101 28.53 -12.10 33.51
C LYS A 101 30.02 -12.37 33.80
N ARG A 102 30.91 -12.08 32.84
CA ARG A 102 32.37 -12.18 33.04
C ARG A 102 32.88 -11.18 34.08
N GLN A 103 32.33 -9.96 34.12
CA GLN A 103 32.73 -8.95 35.11
C GLN A 103 32.30 -9.32 36.53
N GLN A 104 31.07 -9.85 36.70
CA GLN A 104 30.58 -10.28 38.01
C GLN A 104 31.43 -11.40 38.60
N ASN A 105 31.76 -12.42 37.81
CA ASN A 105 32.64 -13.51 38.26
C ASN A 105 34.05 -13.04 38.63
N GLN A 106 34.55 -11.97 38.01
CA GLN A 106 35.85 -11.38 38.36
C GLN A 106 35.84 -10.60 39.67
N HIS A 107 34.67 -10.14 40.14
CA HIS A 107 34.52 -9.39 41.40
C HIS A 107 34.18 -10.28 42.60
N GLU A 108 33.98 -11.59 42.41
CA GLU A 108 33.65 -12.56 43.46
C GLU A 108 34.87 -13.35 44.01
N ILE A 109 36.09 -12.82 43.87
CA ILE A 109 37.33 -13.40 44.47
C ILE A 109 37.98 -12.40 45.43
#